data_AF-A0A0L0T3C2-F1
#
_entry.id   AF-A0A0L0T3C2-F1
#
_cell.length_a   1.000
_cell.length_b   1.000
_cell.length_c   1.000
_cell.angle_alpha   90.00
_cell.angle_beta   90.00
_cell.angle_gamma   90.00
#
_symmetry.space_group_name_H-M   'P 1'
#
loop_
_entity.id
_entity.type
_entity.pdbx_description
1 polymer ?
#
loop_
_entity_poly.entity_id
_entity_poly.type
_entity_poly.pdbx_seq_one_letter_code
_entity_poly.pdbx_strand_id
1 'polypeptide(L)'
;MTSRTASSQAAFAAQLDAEQATPLLAPLVAVLARAERLVVTHVALDHFRDVAAVVAGPTERLRVQFLFPSLLPDAAHADPETVRSAAGILARLPRIEVVPDAVAPVFAQIQAKLDAHGQARNAAAAAAAASGTGGRGSKLPPLYVNGRRPGKLKWLHAQVFGTGHGLGATTVTANLALVRSLQELGVPLSVWVHQPRSLTERKDLMMVVSGGEGRGESP
;
A
#
# COMPACT_ATOMS: atom_id res chain seq x y z
N MET A 1 19.98 -18.68 0.95
CA MET A 1 19.27 -17.47 1.46
C MET A 1 19.24 -16.30 0.45
N THR A 2 19.46 -16.55 -0.86
CA THR A 2 19.67 -15.52 -1.90
C THR A 2 18.46 -15.23 -2.81
N SER A 3 17.39 -16.04 -2.74
CA SER A 3 16.29 -15.98 -3.73
C SER A 3 15.25 -14.87 -3.48
N ARG A 4 15.05 -14.43 -2.24
CA ARG A 4 13.95 -13.49 -1.92
C ARG A 4 14.29 -12.03 -2.27
N THR A 5 15.57 -11.66 -2.18
CA THR A 5 16.07 -10.29 -2.44
C THR A 5 16.12 -9.95 -3.93
N ALA A 6 16.51 -10.91 -4.78
CA ALA A 6 16.53 -10.73 -6.23
C ALA A 6 15.12 -10.56 -6.81
N SER A 7 14.15 -11.34 -6.28
CA SER A 7 12.73 -11.23 -6.64
C SER A 7 12.13 -9.86 -6.27
N SER A 8 12.47 -9.31 -5.09
CA SER A 8 11.99 -7.98 -4.69
C SER A 8 12.62 -6.86 -5.52
N GLN A 9 13.89 -6.99 -5.90
CA GLN A 9 14.59 -5.99 -6.71
C GLN A 9 14.05 -5.96 -8.15
N ALA A 10 13.79 -7.13 -8.75
CA ALA A 10 13.16 -7.21 -10.06
C ALA A 10 11.73 -6.64 -10.08
N ALA A 11 10.94 -6.90 -9.03
CA ALA A 11 9.60 -6.33 -8.89
C ALA A 11 9.63 -4.80 -8.77
N PHE A 12 10.61 -4.25 -8.05
CA PHE A 12 10.78 -2.81 -7.91
C PHE A 12 11.20 -2.14 -9.23
N ALA A 13 12.17 -2.73 -9.94
CA ALA A 13 12.58 -2.25 -11.26
C ALA A 13 11.40 -2.22 -12.24
N ALA A 14 10.60 -3.29 -12.28
CA ALA A 14 9.41 -3.35 -13.13
C ALA A 14 8.36 -2.27 -12.79
N GLN A 15 8.19 -1.94 -11.49
CA GLN A 15 7.29 -0.87 -11.07
C GLN A 15 7.78 0.52 -11.46
N LEU A 16 9.11 0.73 -11.45
CA LEU A 16 9.74 1.97 -11.89
C LEU A 16 9.63 2.13 -13.40
N ASP A 17 9.93 1.09 -14.17
CA ASP A 17 9.81 1.10 -15.63
C ASP A 17 8.36 1.36 -16.06
N ALA A 18 7.39 0.76 -15.36
CA ALA A 18 5.97 1.00 -15.63
C ALA A 18 5.53 2.44 -15.33
N GLU A 19 6.06 3.07 -14.27
CA GLU A 19 5.77 4.49 -13.97
C GLU A 19 6.39 5.42 -15.02
N GLN A 20 7.57 5.10 -15.56
CA GLN A 20 8.20 5.88 -16.63
C GLN A 20 7.47 5.74 -17.96
N ALA A 21 7.07 4.52 -18.32
CA ALA A 21 6.38 4.26 -19.57
C ALA A 21 4.94 4.80 -19.56
N THR A 22 4.24 4.71 -18.42
CA THR A 22 2.85 5.15 -18.29
C THR A 22 2.56 5.62 -16.86
N PRO A 23 2.78 6.92 -16.57
CA PRO A 23 2.58 7.48 -15.24
C PRO A 23 1.16 7.26 -14.74
N LEU A 24 1.03 6.78 -13.50
CA LEU A 24 -0.28 6.43 -12.93
C LEU A 24 -1.09 7.66 -12.48
N LEU A 25 -0.43 8.78 -12.20
CA LEU A 25 -1.08 9.94 -11.60
C LEU A 25 -2.27 10.46 -12.44
N ALA A 26 -2.10 10.56 -13.76
CA ALA A 26 -3.15 11.05 -14.65
C ALA A 26 -4.42 10.18 -14.68
N PRO A 27 -4.34 8.86 -14.93
CA PRO A 27 -5.52 8.00 -14.86
C PRO A 27 -6.11 7.91 -13.46
N LEU A 28 -5.28 7.96 -12.40
CA LEU A 28 -5.78 7.99 -11.03
C LEU A 28 -6.61 9.25 -10.77
N VAL A 29 -6.10 10.44 -11.12
CA VAL A 29 -6.83 11.70 -10.97
C VAL A 29 -8.10 11.71 -11.81
N ALA A 30 -8.09 11.16 -13.03
CA ALA A 30 -9.27 11.09 -13.87
C ALA A 30 -10.41 10.27 -13.24
N VAL A 31 -10.09 9.26 -12.43
CA VAL A 31 -11.07 8.47 -11.68
C VAL A 31 -11.49 9.19 -10.40
N LEU A 32 -10.52 9.67 -9.62
CA LEU A 32 -10.79 10.31 -8.32
C LEU A 32 -11.55 11.63 -8.45
N ALA A 33 -11.26 12.45 -9.47
CA ALA A 33 -11.91 13.74 -9.70
C ALA A 33 -13.41 13.61 -10.05
N ARG A 34 -13.88 12.40 -10.39
CA ARG A 34 -15.31 12.13 -10.64
C ARG A 34 -16.10 11.87 -9.36
N ALA A 35 -15.42 11.62 -8.25
CA ALA A 35 -16.07 11.37 -6.98
C ALA A 35 -16.56 12.69 -6.37
N GLU A 36 -17.80 12.69 -5.86
CA GLU A 36 -18.33 13.82 -5.09
C GLU A 36 -17.59 14.01 -3.77
N ARG A 37 -17.06 12.91 -3.22
CA ARG A 37 -16.38 12.86 -1.93
C ARG A 37 -15.19 11.91 -1.99
N LEU A 38 -14.03 12.38 -1.53
CA LEU A 38 -12.83 11.57 -1.34
C LEU A 38 -12.57 11.40 0.14
N VAL A 39 -12.30 10.16 0.55
CA VAL A 39 -12.02 9.82 1.95
C VAL A 39 -10.75 8.98 2.06
N VAL A 40 -10.06 9.12 3.17
CA VAL A 40 -8.94 8.27 3.58
C VAL A 40 -9.14 7.86 5.04
N THR A 41 -8.93 6.59 5.34
CA THR A 41 -8.97 6.07 6.72
C THR A 41 -7.70 6.48 7.48
N HIS A 42 -7.77 6.67 8.79
CA HIS A 42 -6.58 6.97 9.61
C HIS A 42 -5.46 5.95 9.38
N VAL A 43 -5.77 4.66 9.42
CA VAL A 43 -4.75 3.62 9.26
C VAL A 43 -4.07 3.64 7.88
N ALA A 44 -4.80 4.00 6.82
CA ALA A 44 -4.23 4.15 5.49
C ALA A 44 -3.35 5.39 5.40
N LEU A 45 -3.76 6.48 6.03
CA LEU A 45 -3.01 7.73 6.06
C LEU A 45 -1.70 7.58 6.83
N ASP A 46 -1.72 6.88 7.97
CA ASP A 46 -0.52 6.57 8.75
C ASP A 46 0.45 5.70 7.95
N HIS A 47 -0.04 4.62 7.32
CA HIS A 47 0.80 3.77 6.48
C HIS A 47 1.34 4.52 5.26
N PHE A 48 0.56 5.44 4.68
CA PHE A 48 1.01 6.29 3.59
C PHE A 48 2.13 7.25 4.05
N ARG A 49 2.00 7.87 5.22
CA ARG A 49 3.05 8.71 5.82
C ARG A 49 4.35 7.93 5.97
N ASP A 50 4.29 6.74 6.55
CA ASP A 50 5.49 5.93 6.83
C ASP A 50 6.20 5.54 5.52
N VAL A 51 5.44 5.20 4.48
CA VAL A 51 5.99 4.94 3.14
C VAL A 51 6.59 6.22 2.56
N ALA A 52 5.85 7.32 2.53
CA ALA A 52 6.30 8.57 1.91
C ALA A 52 7.55 9.14 2.60
N ALA A 53 7.66 9.04 3.93
CA ALA A 53 8.83 9.46 4.69
C ALA A 53 10.12 8.75 4.23
N VAL A 54 10.00 7.50 3.81
CA VAL A 54 11.14 6.65 3.41
C VAL A 54 11.43 6.73 1.92
N VAL A 55 10.41 6.61 1.06
CA VAL A 55 10.59 6.39 -0.39
C VAL A 55 10.23 7.57 -1.28
N ALA A 56 9.49 8.57 -0.79
CA ALA A 56 9.05 9.67 -1.65
C ALA A 56 10.21 10.57 -2.06
N GLY A 57 10.31 10.82 -3.37
CA GLY A 57 11.21 11.82 -3.94
C GLY A 57 10.78 13.26 -3.61
N PRO A 58 11.60 14.27 -3.96
CA PRO A 58 11.32 15.67 -3.66
C PRO A 58 9.97 16.15 -4.21
N THR A 59 9.64 15.80 -5.45
CA THR A 59 8.38 16.20 -6.10
C THR A 59 7.19 15.53 -5.41
N GLU A 60 7.32 14.25 -5.09
CA GLU A 60 6.26 13.49 -4.44
C GLU A 60 6.01 13.97 -2.99
N ARG A 61 7.05 14.40 -2.28
CA ARG A 61 6.91 15.03 -0.95
C ARG A 61 6.10 16.33 -1.00
N LEU A 62 6.32 17.16 -2.01
CA LEU A 62 5.53 18.39 -2.22
C LEU A 62 4.06 18.07 -2.54
N ARG A 63 3.79 17.02 -3.32
CA ARG A 63 2.42 16.54 -3.59
C ARG A 63 1.75 16.02 -2.32
N VAL A 64 2.49 15.29 -1.48
CA VAL A 64 1.98 14.86 -0.16
C VAL A 64 1.62 16.08 0.69
N GLN A 65 2.47 17.09 0.73
CA GLN A 65 2.19 18.34 1.46
C GLN A 65 0.97 19.07 0.89
N PHE A 66 0.78 19.07 -0.43
CA PHE A 66 -0.41 19.65 -1.04
C PHE A 66 -1.70 18.92 -0.60
N LEU A 67 -1.70 17.58 -0.64
CA LEU A 67 -2.86 16.77 -0.27
C LEU A 67 -3.12 16.78 1.24
N PHE A 68 -2.05 16.73 2.04
CA PHE A 68 -2.08 16.61 3.49
C PHE A 68 -0.99 17.51 4.12
N PRO A 69 -1.27 18.82 4.32
CA PRO A 69 -0.28 19.81 4.76
C PRO A 69 0.48 19.46 6.04
N SER A 70 -0.15 18.71 6.95
CA SER A 70 0.43 18.33 8.23
C SER A 70 1.06 16.94 8.25
N LEU A 71 1.08 16.20 7.13
CA LEU A 71 1.49 14.80 7.12
C LEU A 71 3.01 14.61 7.11
N LEU A 72 3.73 15.45 6.37
CA LEU A 72 5.19 15.43 6.27
C LEU A 72 5.75 16.81 6.66
N PRO A 73 6.18 17.02 7.92
CA PRO A 73 6.64 18.32 8.39
C PRO A 73 7.93 18.78 7.69
N ASP A 74 8.78 17.86 7.22
CA ASP A 74 10.03 18.22 6.55
C ASP A 74 9.81 18.91 5.19
N ALA A 75 8.72 18.58 4.50
CA ALA A 75 8.34 19.22 3.25
C ALA A 75 7.82 20.66 3.47
N ALA A 76 7.45 21.03 4.71
CA ALA A 76 6.80 22.29 5.07
C ALA A 76 7.60 23.56 4.74
N HIS A 77 8.89 23.42 4.42
CA HIS A 77 9.79 24.54 4.12
C HIS A 77 9.64 25.08 2.68
N ALA A 78 8.95 24.36 1.79
CA ALA A 78 8.68 24.86 0.45
C ALA A 78 7.61 25.97 0.47
N ASP A 79 7.82 27.01 -0.32
CA ASP A 79 6.85 28.10 -0.43
C ASP A 79 5.52 27.60 -1.07
N PRO A 80 4.39 28.28 -0.80
CA PRO A 80 3.08 27.83 -1.29
C PRO A 80 2.95 27.75 -2.81
N GLU A 81 3.73 28.52 -3.58
CA GLU A 81 3.68 28.49 -5.04
C GLU A 81 4.38 27.24 -5.58
N THR A 82 5.53 26.89 -5.01
CA THR A 82 6.24 25.63 -5.31
C THR A 82 5.37 24.42 -5.01
N VAL A 83 4.67 24.40 -3.87
CA VAL A 83 3.75 23.31 -3.50
C VAL A 83 2.58 23.20 -4.49
N ARG A 84 1.96 24.33 -4.85
CA ARG A 84 0.87 24.36 -5.85
C ARG A 84 1.34 23.92 -7.24
N SER A 85 2.55 24.33 -7.64
CA SER A 85 3.14 23.92 -8.92
C SER A 85 3.36 22.40 -8.96
N ALA A 86 3.93 21.83 -7.90
CA ALA A 86 4.16 20.38 -7.79
C ALA A 86 2.87 19.55 -7.76
N ALA A 87 1.78 20.11 -7.21
CA ALA A 87 0.47 19.48 -7.19
C ALA A 87 -0.04 19.18 -8.62
N GLY A 88 0.16 20.12 -9.55
CA GLY A 88 -0.24 19.97 -10.94
C GLY A 88 -1.69 19.52 -11.08
N ILE A 89 -1.91 18.33 -11.67
CA ILE A 89 -3.26 17.79 -11.88
C ILE A 89 -3.98 17.37 -10.59
N LEU A 90 -3.27 17.20 -9.46
CA LEU A 90 -3.89 16.92 -8.15
C LEU A 90 -4.77 18.07 -7.66
N ALA A 91 -4.52 19.30 -8.13
CA ALA A 91 -5.35 20.46 -7.78
C ALA A 91 -6.80 20.36 -8.29
N ARG A 92 -7.09 19.38 -9.15
CA ARG A 92 -8.44 19.07 -9.64
C ARG A 92 -9.23 18.17 -8.70
N LEU A 93 -8.58 17.57 -7.71
CA LEU A 93 -9.26 16.68 -6.77
C LEU A 93 -10.07 17.49 -5.76
N PRO A 94 -11.27 17.03 -5.37
CA PRO A 94 -11.91 17.55 -4.18
C PRO A 94 -11.05 17.24 -2.95
N ARG A 95 -11.29 17.98 -1.86
CA ARG A 95 -10.57 17.78 -0.61
C ARG A 95 -10.76 16.34 -0.12
N ILE A 96 -9.66 15.71 0.31
CA ILE A 96 -9.68 14.37 0.90
C ILE A 96 -10.00 14.52 2.39
N GLU A 97 -11.06 13.87 2.84
CA GLU A 97 -11.46 13.83 4.25
C GLU A 97 -10.82 12.64 4.96
N VAL A 98 -10.27 12.87 6.14
CA VAL A 98 -9.80 11.78 7.01
C VAL A 98 -10.99 11.28 7.83
N VAL A 99 -11.27 9.98 7.75
CA VAL A 99 -12.40 9.35 8.44
C VAL A 99 -11.93 8.32 9.48
N PRO A 100 -12.68 8.12 10.59
CA PRO A 100 -12.43 7.05 11.54
C PRO A 100 -12.38 5.67 10.88
N ASP A 101 -11.49 4.81 11.37
CA ASP A 101 -11.43 3.42 10.91
C ASP A 101 -12.69 2.67 11.40
N ALA A 102 -13.46 2.12 10.48
CA ALA A 102 -14.66 1.34 10.78
C ALA A 102 -14.58 -0.01 10.08
N VAL A 103 -14.61 -1.11 10.83
CA VAL A 103 -14.58 -2.46 10.23
C VAL A 103 -16.01 -2.95 10.05
N ALA A 104 -16.44 -3.08 8.80
CA ALA A 104 -17.75 -3.66 8.50
C ALA A 104 -17.85 -5.12 9.02
N PRO A 105 -19.04 -5.57 9.47
CA PRO A 105 -19.20 -6.87 10.15
C PRO A 105 -18.63 -8.06 9.38
N VAL A 106 -18.75 -8.08 8.05
CA VAL A 106 -18.21 -9.15 7.21
C VAL A 106 -16.69 -9.29 7.36
N PHE A 107 -15.96 -8.18 7.43
CA PHE A 107 -14.49 -8.20 7.61
C PHE A 107 -14.11 -8.60 9.03
N ALA A 108 -14.85 -8.11 10.04
CA ALA A 108 -14.62 -8.49 11.42
C ALA A 108 -14.82 -10.00 11.64
N GLN A 109 -15.85 -10.59 11.03
CA GLN A 109 -16.12 -12.03 11.10
C GLN A 109 -15.02 -12.85 10.42
N ILE A 110 -14.53 -12.43 9.25
CA ILE A 110 -13.43 -13.11 8.56
C ILE A 110 -12.17 -13.05 9.41
N GLN A 111 -11.84 -11.89 9.97
CA GLN A 111 -10.68 -11.73 10.84
C GLN A 111 -10.79 -12.60 12.10
N ALA A 112 -11.94 -12.60 12.78
CA ALA A 112 -12.15 -13.42 13.97
C ALA A 112 -11.94 -14.91 13.69
N LYS A 113 -12.39 -15.42 12.53
CA LYS A 113 -12.15 -16.80 12.11
C LYS A 113 -10.66 -17.08 11.86
N LEU A 114 -9.96 -16.14 11.23
CA LEU A 114 -8.53 -16.24 10.98
C LEU A 114 -7.72 -16.24 12.29
N ASP A 115 -8.06 -15.35 13.21
CA ASP A 115 -7.36 -15.21 14.49
C ASP A 115 -7.59 -16.43 15.38
N ALA A 116 -8.84 -16.92 15.48
CA ALA A 116 -9.16 -18.15 16.20
C ALA A 116 -8.39 -19.36 15.65
N HIS A 117 -8.31 -19.50 14.31
CA HIS A 117 -7.54 -20.57 13.68
C HIS A 117 -6.04 -20.41 13.93
N GLY A 118 -5.51 -19.18 13.88
CA GLY A 118 -4.12 -18.87 14.19
C GLY A 118 -3.76 -19.21 15.64
N GLN A 119 -4.61 -18.84 16.59
CA GLN A 119 -4.46 -19.17 18.01
C GLN A 119 -4.48 -20.68 18.25
N ALA A 120 -5.46 -21.40 17.66
CA ALA A 120 -5.53 -22.85 17.76
C ALA A 120 -4.27 -23.53 17.18
N ARG A 121 -3.76 -23.03 16.05
CA ARG A 121 -2.53 -23.55 15.44
C ARG A 121 -1.31 -23.31 16.32
N ASN A 122 -1.19 -22.12 16.90
CA ASN A 122 -0.09 -21.77 17.78
C ASN A 122 -0.13 -22.58 19.08
N ALA A 123 -1.32 -22.78 19.65
CA ALA A 123 -1.52 -23.64 20.82
C ALA A 123 -1.15 -25.10 20.53
N ALA A 124 -1.58 -25.65 19.39
CA ALA A 124 -1.20 -27.00 18.97
C ALA A 124 0.32 -27.14 18.75
N ALA A 125 0.96 -26.13 18.16
CA ALA A 125 2.41 -26.12 17.98
C ALA A 125 3.16 -26.04 19.32
N ALA A 126 2.68 -25.22 20.26
CA ALA A 126 3.25 -25.12 21.60
C ALA A 126 3.10 -26.43 22.39
N ALA A 127 1.93 -27.06 22.32
CA ALA A 127 1.68 -28.36 22.95
C ALA A 127 2.59 -29.45 22.38
N ALA A 128 2.76 -29.51 21.06
CA ALA A 128 3.66 -30.46 20.40
C ALA A 128 5.14 -30.22 20.73
N ALA A 129 5.53 -28.96 20.94
CA ALA A 129 6.89 -28.63 21.39
C ALA A 129 7.11 -29.06 22.85
N ALA A 130 6.12 -28.89 23.72
CA ALA A 130 6.19 -29.28 25.13
C ALA A 130 6.22 -30.80 25.34
N SER A 131 5.54 -31.58 24.48
CA SER A 131 5.44 -33.04 24.62
C SER A 131 6.68 -33.80 24.11
N GLY A 132 7.70 -33.13 23.57
CA GLY A 132 8.94 -33.76 23.08
C GLY A 132 8.74 -34.72 21.88
N THR A 133 7.51 -34.93 21.43
CA THR A 133 7.18 -35.73 20.24
C THR A 133 7.53 -34.93 19.00
N GLY A 134 8.81 -34.97 18.64
CA GLY A 134 9.34 -34.49 17.38
C GLY A 134 8.61 -35.15 16.21
N GLY A 135 7.69 -34.42 15.61
CA GLY A 135 7.24 -34.65 14.24
C GLY A 135 6.42 -35.92 14.00
N ARG A 136 5.13 -35.89 14.33
CA ARG A 136 4.07 -36.35 13.41
C ARG A 136 2.68 -36.00 13.97
N GLY A 137 2.03 -35.02 13.34
CA GLY A 137 0.61 -35.20 13.02
C GLY A 137 -0.46 -34.57 13.92
N SER A 138 -0.36 -33.30 14.27
CA SER A 138 -1.58 -32.48 14.43
C SER A 138 -1.50 -31.21 13.58
N LYS A 139 -1.40 -31.41 12.26
CA LYS A 139 -1.66 -30.28 11.35
C LYS A 139 -3.13 -29.95 11.47
N LEU A 140 -3.43 -28.90 12.25
CA LEU A 140 -4.77 -28.32 12.34
C LEU A 140 -5.38 -28.27 10.93
N PRO A 141 -6.61 -28.76 10.72
CA PRO A 141 -7.21 -28.76 9.39
C PRO A 141 -7.22 -27.34 8.81
N PRO A 142 -7.07 -27.20 7.48
CA PRO A 142 -7.07 -25.88 6.85
C PRO A 142 -8.39 -25.17 7.10
N LEU A 143 -8.33 -23.88 7.46
CA LEU A 143 -9.50 -23.03 7.58
C LEU A 143 -10.13 -22.81 6.21
N TYR A 144 -11.46 -22.92 6.16
CA TYR A 144 -12.25 -22.44 5.04
C TYR A 144 -13.24 -21.39 5.54
N VAL A 145 -13.36 -20.32 4.78
CA VAL A 145 -14.37 -19.28 4.95
C VAL A 145 -15.19 -19.29 3.66
N ASN A 146 -16.50 -19.52 3.78
CA ASN A 146 -17.41 -19.64 2.63
C ASN A 146 -16.91 -20.65 1.57
N GLY A 147 -16.37 -21.80 2.02
CA GLY A 147 -15.88 -22.86 1.14
C GLY A 147 -14.53 -22.60 0.47
N ARG A 148 -13.89 -21.46 0.74
CA ARG A 148 -12.56 -21.11 0.19
C ARG A 148 -11.53 -20.93 1.29
N ARG A 149 -10.27 -21.20 0.98
CA ARG A 149 -9.18 -20.93 1.94
C ARG A 149 -8.92 -19.44 1.96
N PRO A 150 -9.02 -18.77 3.13
CA PRO A 150 -8.73 -17.36 3.19
C PRO A 150 -7.24 -17.12 2.93
N GLY A 151 -6.94 -16.12 2.10
CA GLY A 151 -5.59 -15.62 1.90
C GLY A 151 -5.05 -14.95 3.17
N LYS A 152 -3.85 -14.34 3.06
CA LYS A 152 -3.28 -13.55 4.16
C LYS A 152 -3.98 -12.20 4.26
N LEU A 153 -5.12 -12.16 4.93
CA LEU A 153 -5.78 -10.91 5.34
C LEU A 153 -5.11 -10.39 6.61
N LYS A 154 -4.66 -9.13 6.59
CA LYS A 154 -4.14 -8.41 7.75
C LYS A 154 -5.22 -7.49 8.30
N TRP A 155 -5.11 -7.13 9.58
CA TRP A 155 -6.03 -6.19 10.22
C TRP A 155 -6.15 -4.85 9.48
N LEU A 156 -5.02 -4.29 9.02
CA LEU A 156 -4.99 -3.11 8.17
C LEU A 156 -5.93 -3.21 6.97
N HIS A 157 -5.96 -4.37 6.31
CA HIS A 157 -6.82 -4.59 5.15
C HIS A 157 -8.29 -4.64 5.54
N ALA A 158 -8.61 -5.26 6.68
CA ALA A 158 -9.97 -5.26 7.22
C ALA A 158 -10.45 -3.85 7.58
N GLN A 159 -9.57 -2.98 8.10
CA GLN A 159 -9.89 -1.58 8.39
C GLN A 159 -10.12 -0.77 7.12
N VAL A 160 -9.21 -0.82 6.14
CA VAL A 160 -9.34 -0.04 4.91
C VAL A 160 -10.54 -0.49 4.07
N PHE A 161 -10.60 -1.78 3.72
CA PHE A 161 -11.70 -2.30 2.90
C PHE A 161 -13.01 -2.37 3.67
N GLY A 162 -12.98 -2.60 4.98
CA GLY A 162 -14.17 -2.58 5.83
C GLY A 162 -14.77 -1.19 5.93
N THR A 163 -13.94 -0.14 6.03
CA THR A 163 -14.44 1.25 6.08
C THR A 163 -15.03 1.64 4.75
N GLY A 164 -14.32 1.36 3.64
CA GLY A 164 -14.83 1.61 2.29
C GLY A 164 -16.16 0.88 2.03
N HIS A 165 -16.24 -0.39 2.42
CA HIS A 165 -17.47 -1.18 2.31
C HIS A 165 -18.62 -0.60 3.15
N GLY A 166 -18.37 -0.24 4.41
CA GLY A 166 -19.38 0.34 5.29
C GLY A 166 -19.90 1.70 4.82
N LEU A 167 -19.05 2.49 4.15
CA LEU A 167 -19.42 3.78 3.57
C LEU A 167 -20.06 3.67 2.18
N GLY A 168 -20.11 2.47 1.58
CA GLY A 168 -20.49 2.29 0.17
C GLY A 168 -19.51 2.96 -0.81
N ALA A 169 -18.27 3.22 -0.37
CA ALA A 169 -17.25 3.90 -1.15
C ALA A 169 -16.45 2.91 -2.01
N THR A 170 -16.12 3.31 -3.23
CA THR A 170 -15.21 2.56 -4.11
C THR A 170 -13.79 2.64 -3.56
N THR A 171 -13.23 1.51 -3.15
CA THR A 171 -11.86 1.47 -2.61
C THR A 171 -10.84 1.43 -3.75
N VAL A 172 -9.93 2.40 -3.76
CA VAL A 172 -8.80 2.43 -4.72
C VAL A 172 -7.62 1.64 -4.16
N THR A 173 -7.07 0.70 -4.94
CA THR A 173 -5.99 -0.17 -4.45
C THR A 173 -5.09 -0.70 -5.56
N ALA A 174 -3.81 -0.96 -5.23
CA ALA A 174 -2.90 -1.74 -6.07
C ALA A 174 -2.90 -3.24 -5.76
N ASN A 175 -3.56 -3.66 -4.68
CA ASN A 175 -3.44 -5.02 -4.13
C ASN A 175 -4.47 -5.98 -4.74
N LEU A 176 -4.26 -6.32 -6.02
CA LEU A 176 -5.15 -7.23 -6.75
C LEU A 176 -5.26 -8.62 -6.11
N ALA A 177 -4.19 -9.12 -5.49
CA ALA A 177 -4.18 -10.44 -4.85
C ALA A 177 -5.15 -10.49 -3.66
N LEU A 178 -5.18 -9.42 -2.85
CA LEU A 178 -6.12 -9.28 -1.76
C LEU A 178 -7.57 -9.15 -2.25
N VAL A 179 -7.80 -8.32 -3.26
CA VAL A 179 -9.14 -8.14 -3.87
C VAL A 179 -9.69 -9.49 -4.33
N ARG A 180 -8.89 -10.25 -5.10
CA ARG A 180 -9.26 -11.60 -5.54
C ARG A 180 -9.56 -12.52 -4.37
N SER A 181 -8.70 -12.52 -3.36
CA SER A 181 -8.89 -13.35 -2.15
C SER A 181 -10.23 -13.04 -1.47
N LEU A 182 -10.58 -11.75 -1.31
CA LEU A 182 -11.84 -11.34 -0.68
C LEU A 182 -13.06 -11.67 -1.54
N GLN A 183 -12.98 -11.50 -2.86
CA GLN A 183 -14.05 -11.89 -3.79
C GLN A 183 -14.28 -13.40 -3.79
N GLU A 184 -13.21 -14.21 -3.74
CA GLU A 184 -13.31 -15.66 -3.60
C GLU A 184 -13.98 -16.08 -2.28
N LEU A 185 -13.76 -15.32 -1.20
CA LEU A 185 -14.49 -15.50 0.06
C LEU A 185 -15.96 -15.05 -0.01
N GLY A 186 -16.43 -14.55 -1.15
CA GLY A 186 -17.81 -14.08 -1.34
C GLY A 186 -18.09 -12.70 -0.74
N VAL A 187 -17.05 -11.88 -0.50
CA VAL A 187 -17.22 -10.51 -0.02
C VAL A 187 -17.54 -9.60 -1.21
N PRO A 188 -18.71 -8.91 -1.24
CA PRO A 188 -18.99 -7.95 -2.29
C PRO A 188 -18.14 -6.70 -2.09
N LEU A 189 -17.26 -6.43 -3.06
CA LEU A 189 -16.32 -5.31 -3.04
C LEU A 189 -16.60 -4.34 -4.18
N SER A 190 -16.75 -3.05 -3.85
CA SER A 190 -16.61 -1.96 -4.83
C SER A 190 -15.17 -1.48 -4.82
N VAL A 191 -14.41 -1.78 -5.87
CA VAL A 191 -12.97 -1.49 -5.95
C VAL A 191 -12.59 -0.95 -7.32
N TRP A 192 -11.65 -0.01 -7.33
CA TRP A 192 -10.90 0.35 -8.52
C TRP A 192 -9.46 -0.07 -8.33
N VAL A 193 -9.00 -0.98 -9.19
CA VAL A 193 -7.66 -1.58 -9.06
C VAL A 193 -6.72 -0.96 -10.08
N HIS A 194 -5.57 -0.49 -9.61
CA HIS A 194 -4.47 -0.09 -10.46
C HIS A 194 -3.28 -1.04 -10.33
N GLN A 195 -2.36 -0.95 -11.27
CA GLN A 195 -1.09 -1.68 -11.17
C GLN A 195 -0.20 -1.00 -10.12
N PRO A 196 0.59 -1.78 -9.34
CA PRO A 196 1.59 -1.22 -8.43
C PRO A 196 2.59 -0.31 -9.17
N ARG A 197 3.03 0.76 -8.50
CA ARG A 197 3.96 1.76 -9.04
C ARG A 197 4.99 2.16 -8.00
N SER A 198 6.15 2.57 -8.49
CA SER A 198 7.24 3.08 -7.68
C SER A 198 6.97 4.54 -7.30
N LEU A 199 7.20 4.89 -6.02
CA LEU A 199 7.17 6.27 -5.51
C LEU A 199 8.54 6.96 -5.55
N THR A 200 9.62 6.24 -5.87
CA THR A 200 10.94 6.84 -5.98
C THR A 200 11.12 7.53 -7.33
N GLU A 201 11.46 8.81 -7.27
CA GLU A 201 12.10 9.53 -8.37
C GLU A 201 13.52 8.97 -8.55
N ARG A 202 13.98 8.74 -9.79
CA ARG A 202 15.37 8.31 -10.04
C ARG A 202 16.33 9.37 -9.47
N LYS A 203 17.07 9.04 -8.42
CA LYS A 203 18.30 9.76 -8.02
C LYS A 203 19.47 9.51 -8.99
N ASP A 204 19.34 8.54 -9.88
CA ASP A 204 20.42 8.04 -10.75
C ASP A 204 20.84 8.99 -11.89
N LEU A 205 20.37 10.24 -11.92
CA LEU A 205 20.87 11.28 -12.85
C LEU A 205 21.70 12.37 -12.17
N MET A 206 21.79 12.40 -10.83
CA MET A 206 22.62 13.38 -10.10
C MET A 206 23.97 12.83 -9.62
N MET A 207 24.16 11.51 -9.55
CA MET A 207 25.42 10.90 -9.08
C MET A 207 26.42 10.58 -10.20
N VAL A 208 26.03 10.68 -11.47
CA VAL A 208 26.90 10.37 -12.63
C VAL A 208 27.50 11.65 -13.26
N VAL A 209 26.95 12.83 -13.00
CA VAL A 209 27.44 14.10 -13.59
C VAL A 209 28.49 14.79 -12.71
N SER A 210 28.62 14.42 -11.44
CA SER A 210 29.62 15.00 -10.52
C SER A 210 30.96 14.24 -10.46
N GLY A 211 31.25 13.39 -11.45
CA GLY A 211 32.40 12.47 -11.42
C GLY A 211 33.24 12.41 -12.70
N GLY A 212 33.23 13.45 -13.54
CA GLY A 212 33.91 13.39 -14.83
C GLY A 212 34.26 14.73 -15.48
N GLU A 213 34.93 15.63 -14.77
CA GLU A 213 35.69 16.72 -15.41
C GLU A 213 37.10 16.80 -14.82
N GLY A 214 38.11 16.74 -15.70
CA GLY A 214 39.43 17.29 -15.43
C GLY A 214 40.58 16.31 -15.20
N ARG A 215 40.88 15.40 -16.14
CA ARG A 215 42.30 15.09 -16.41
C ARG A 215 42.75 15.96 -17.56
N GLY A 216 43.43 17.05 -17.20
CA GLY A 216 44.10 17.93 -18.14
C GLY A 216 45.12 17.16 -18.96
N GLU A 217 44.97 17.24 -20.27
CA GLU A 217 46.07 17.13 -21.19
C GLU A 217 46.89 18.41 -21.19
N SER A 218 48.18 18.20 -21.46
CA SER A 218 49.18 19.11 -22.04
C SER A 218 50.26 19.64 -21.09
N PRO A 219 51.50 19.86 -21.59
CA PRO A 219 52.09 19.44 -22.87
C PRO A 219 53.13 18.30 -22.73
#